data_AF-A0A948AZN0-F1
#
_entry.id   AF-A0A948AZN0-F1
#
_cell.length_a   1.000
_cell.length_b   1.000
_cell.length_c   1.000
_cell.angle_alpha   90.00
_cell.angle_beta   90.00
_cell.angle_gamma   90.00
#
_symmetry.space_group_name_H-M   'P 1'
#
loop_
_entity.id
_entity.type
_entity.pdbx_description
1 polymer ?
#
loop_
_entity_poly.entity_id
_entity_poly.type
_entity_poly.pdbx_seq_one_letter_code
_entity_poly.pdbx_strand_id
1 'polypeptide(L)'
;AAAALALAPVPQEAGQAALEAYARGRDRSPKLGGMLGLIPGVGYFYAGEWANGFRSILLNSLFLFGMVDTADEEQWGAFAVITFFEFTWYSGSIYGGIDGAHRYNRNRLETAVNGIHGASGFEPESTRLPTVSLKFQF
;
A
#
# COMPACT_ATOMS: atom_id res chain seq x y z
N ALA A 1 9.17 -15.39 -16.51
CA ALA A 1 10.13 -14.77 -15.57
C ALA A 1 11.26 -15.74 -15.19
N ALA A 2 10.98 -16.85 -14.48
CA ALA A 2 12.02 -17.82 -14.08
C ALA A 2 12.87 -18.34 -15.26
N ALA A 3 12.21 -18.76 -16.36
CA ALA A 3 12.91 -19.22 -17.57
C ALA A 3 13.76 -18.12 -18.23
N ALA A 4 13.35 -16.85 -18.13
CA ALA A 4 14.11 -15.73 -18.69
C ALA A 4 15.34 -15.39 -17.84
N LEU A 5 15.22 -15.44 -16.50
CA LEU A 5 16.34 -15.30 -15.56
C LEU A 5 17.37 -16.44 -15.72
N ALA A 6 16.92 -17.66 -16.04
CA ALA A 6 17.80 -18.80 -16.27
C ALA A 6 18.59 -18.71 -17.59
N LEU A 7 18.09 -17.95 -18.56
CA LEU A 7 18.75 -17.70 -19.86
C LEU A 7 19.62 -16.44 -19.84
N ALA A 8 19.71 -15.73 -18.70
CA ALA A 8 20.50 -14.51 -18.60
C ALA A 8 22.01 -14.81 -18.73
N PRO A 9 22.77 -13.96 -19.44
CA PRO A 9 24.20 -14.17 -19.66
C PRO A 9 25.06 -14.04 -18.39
N VAL A 10 24.52 -13.46 -17.31
CA VAL A 10 25.14 -13.35 -16.00
C VAL A 10 24.23 -14.03 -14.97
N PRO A 11 24.76 -14.84 -14.03
CA PRO A 11 23.96 -15.43 -12.96
C PRO A 11 23.23 -14.35 -12.14
N GLN A 12 21.90 -14.39 -12.14
CA GLN A 12 21.03 -13.43 -11.43
C GLN A 12 20.46 -14.05 -10.15
N GLU A 13 21.35 -14.44 -9.21
CA GLU A 13 20.95 -15.10 -7.96
C GLU A 13 19.95 -14.26 -7.15
N ALA A 14 20.17 -12.94 -7.06
CA ALA A 14 19.27 -12.02 -6.38
C ALA A 14 17.88 -11.94 -7.03
N GLY A 15 17.82 -11.93 -8.37
CA GLY A 15 16.56 -11.91 -9.13
C GLY A 15 15.78 -13.22 -9.01
N GLN A 16 16.47 -14.36 -8.97
CA GLN A 16 15.85 -15.66 -8.73
C GLN A 16 15.29 -15.76 -7.31
N ALA A 17 16.07 -15.36 -6.30
CA ALA A 17 15.63 -15.34 -4.90
C ALA A 17 14.42 -14.41 -4.69
N ALA A 18 14.39 -13.25 -5.35
CA ALA A 18 13.27 -12.32 -5.30
C ALA A 18 11.99 -12.92 -5.92
N LEU A 19 12.12 -13.61 -7.06
CA LEU A 19 11.00 -14.29 -7.71
C LEU A 19 10.47 -15.45 -6.86
N GLU A 20 11.34 -16.24 -6.25
CA GLU A 20 10.97 -17.31 -5.33
C GLU A 20 10.28 -16.79 -4.07
N ALA A 21 10.78 -15.69 -3.49
CA ALA A 21 10.13 -15.03 -2.36
C ALA A 21 8.72 -14.54 -2.72
N TYR A 22 8.55 -13.97 -3.91
CA TYR A 22 7.23 -13.59 -4.42
C TYR A 22 6.32 -14.80 -4.64
N ALA A 23 6.82 -15.88 -5.25
CA ALA A 23 6.05 -17.09 -5.51
C ALA A 23 5.59 -17.82 -4.23
N ARG A 24 6.41 -17.78 -3.16
CA ARG A 24 6.05 -18.37 -1.86
C ARG A 24 4.98 -17.58 -1.11
N GLY A 25 4.92 -16.26 -1.30
CA GLY A 25 3.91 -15.42 -0.67
C GLY A 25 2.55 -15.51 -1.36
N ARG A 26 1.50 -15.03 -0.69
CA ARG A 26 0.14 -14.95 -1.24
C ARG A 26 -0.38 -13.53 -1.18
N ASP A 27 -1.07 -13.12 -2.24
CA ASP A 27 -1.76 -11.84 -2.27
C ASP A 27 -2.97 -11.84 -1.33
N ARG A 28 -3.26 -10.66 -0.80
CA ARG A 28 -4.43 -10.38 0.01
C ARG A 28 -5.62 -10.10 -0.90
N SER A 29 -6.78 -10.64 -0.53
CA SER A 29 -8.03 -10.41 -1.27
C SER A 29 -8.59 -9.03 -0.91
N PRO A 30 -8.74 -8.10 -1.87
CA PRO A 30 -9.30 -6.78 -1.59
C PRO A 30 -10.76 -6.84 -1.14
N LYS A 31 -11.53 -7.77 -1.69
CA LYS A 31 -12.92 -8.00 -1.28
C LYS A 31 -13.00 -8.44 0.18
N LEU A 32 -12.11 -9.33 0.61
CA LEU A 32 -12.04 -9.76 2.00
C LEU A 32 -11.60 -8.62 2.91
N GLY A 33 -10.63 -7.80 2.49
CA GLY A 33 -10.21 -6.60 3.20
C GLY A 33 -11.35 -5.59 3.42
N GLY A 34 -12.18 -5.36 2.40
CA GLY A 34 -13.38 -4.53 2.52
C GLY A 34 -14.46 -5.13 3.41
N MET A 35 -14.73 -6.43 3.26
CA MET A 35 -15.72 -7.12 4.12
C MET A 35 -15.30 -7.10 5.60
N LEU A 36 -14.01 -7.29 5.88
CA LEU A 36 -13.46 -7.15 7.23
C LEU A 36 -13.46 -5.69 7.70
N GLY A 37 -13.39 -4.73 6.79
CA GLY A 37 -13.52 -3.30 7.08
C GLY A 37 -14.89 -2.89 7.61
N LEU A 38 -15.92 -3.76 7.54
CA LEU A 38 -17.19 -3.55 8.23
C LEU A 38 -17.03 -3.51 9.75
N ILE A 39 -15.97 -4.09 10.30
CA ILE A 39 -15.61 -3.88 11.70
C ILE A 39 -14.46 -2.87 11.70
N PRO A 40 -14.64 -1.69 12.33
CA PRO A 40 -13.61 -0.66 12.36
C PRO A 40 -12.23 -1.22 12.74
N GLY A 41 -11.24 -0.93 11.90
CA GLY A 41 -9.86 -1.38 12.07
C GLY A 41 -9.51 -2.77 11.55
N VAL A 42 -10.45 -3.72 11.44
CA VAL A 42 -10.12 -5.12 11.11
C VAL A 42 -9.66 -5.29 9.67
N GLY A 43 -10.25 -4.56 8.72
CA GLY A 43 -9.78 -4.53 7.33
C GLY A 43 -8.33 -4.05 7.19
N TYR A 44 -7.93 -3.06 7.99
CA TYR A 44 -6.54 -2.57 8.02
C TYR A 44 -5.58 -3.60 8.63
N PHE A 45 -5.96 -4.26 9.73
CA PHE A 45 -5.14 -5.33 10.31
C PHE A 45 -4.94 -6.50 9.35
N TYR A 46 -5.97 -6.85 8.56
CA TYR A 46 -5.85 -7.85 7.51
C TYR A 46 -4.80 -7.49 6.44
N ALA A 47 -4.69 -6.20 6.11
CA ALA A 47 -3.70 -5.66 5.18
C ALA A 47 -2.31 -5.45 5.83
N GLY A 48 -2.17 -5.65 7.14
CA GLY A 48 -0.93 -5.40 7.89
C GLY A 48 -0.73 -3.94 8.33
N GLU A 49 -1.76 -3.11 8.19
CA GLU A 49 -1.70 -1.68 8.48
C GLU A 49 -2.11 -1.36 9.91
N TRP A 50 -1.30 -1.81 10.87
CA TRP A 50 -1.59 -1.70 12.30
C TRP A 50 -1.90 -0.27 12.75
N ALA A 51 -1.09 0.70 12.31
CA ALA A 51 -1.31 2.10 12.69
C ALA A 51 -2.67 2.63 12.18
N ASN A 52 -3.09 2.27 10.97
CA ASN A 52 -4.38 2.67 10.43
C ASN A 52 -5.54 1.93 11.12
N GLY A 53 -5.35 0.65 11.46
CA GLY A 53 -6.31 -0.12 12.23
C GLY A 53 -6.60 0.49 13.61
N PHE A 54 -5.55 0.87 14.35
CA PHE A 54 -5.72 1.54 15.64
C PHE A 54 -6.39 2.92 15.50
N ARG A 55 -6.00 3.73 14.51
CA ARG A 55 -6.65 5.02 14.24
C ARG A 55 -8.13 4.86 13.96
N SER A 56 -8.51 3.85 13.18
CA SER A 56 -9.90 3.55 12.86
C SER A 56 -10.69 3.22 14.13
N ILE A 57 -10.17 2.33 14.99
CA ILE A 57 -10.82 1.97 16.25
C ILE A 57 -11.00 3.20 17.15
N LEU A 58 -9.95 4.00 17.32
CA LEU A 58 -9.99 5.18 18.18
C LEU A 58 -11.03 6.21 17.71
N LEU A 59 -11.04 6.51 16.40
CA LEU A 59 -11.97 7.50 15.85
C LEU A 59 -13.43 7.02 15.91
N ASN A 60 -13.70 5.77 15.53
CA ASN A 60 -15.06 5.22 15.62
C ASN A 60 -15.54 5.16 17.09
N SER A 61 -14.65 4.82 18.02
CA SER A 61 -14.98 4.83 19.46
C SER A 61 -15.30 6.25 19.95
N LEU A 62 -14.55 7.25 19.48
CA LEU A 62 -14.76 8.64 19.84
C LEU A 62 -16.08 9.20 19.26
N PHE A 63 -16.40 8.86 18.01
CA PHE A 63 -17.66 9.23 17.40
C PHE A 63 -18.84 8.57 18.12
N LEU A 64 -18.75 7.27 18.40
CA LEU A 64 -19.79 6.56 19.16
C LEU A 64 -19.99 7.16 20.55
N PHE A 65 -18.89 7.47 21.26
CA PHE A 65 -18.95 8.16 22.55
C PHE A 65 -19.67 9.51 22.42
N GLY A 66 -19.26 10.36 21.47
CA GLY A 66 -19.90 11.66 21.25
C GLY A 66 -21.37 11.56 20.85
N MET A 67 -21.76 10.52 20.12
CA MET A 67 -23.16 10.25 19.81
C MET A 67 -23.96 9.87 21.06
N VAL A 68 -23.43 9.01 21.93
CA VAL A 68 -24.10 8.64 23.19
C VAL A 68 -24.25 9.84 24.10
N ASP A 69 -23.16 10.57 24.31
CA ASP A 69 -23.09 11.76 25.18
C ASP A 69 -24.08 12.85 24.74
N THR A 70 -24.08 13.21 23.44
CA THR A 70 -25.00 14.22 22.92
C THR A 70 -26.45 13.77 22.86
N ALA A 71 -26.72 12.46 22.73
CA ALA A 71 -28.07 11.93 22.81
C ALA A 71 -28.61 11.97 24.25
N ASP A 72 -27.78 11.62 25.23
CA ASP A 72 -28.13 11.64 26.66
C ASP A 72 -28.42 13.07 27.15
N GLU A 73 -27.71 14.08 26.62
CA GLU A 73 -27.94 15.50 26.91
C GLU A 73 -29.03 16.15 26.01
N GLU A 74 -29.76 15.36 25.21
CA GLU A 74 -30.78 15.82 24.26
C GLU A 74 -30.29 16.88 23.24
N GLN A 75 -28.98 16.89 22.97
CA GLN A 75 -28.32 17.80 22.02
C GLN A 75 -28.41 17.28 20.58
N TRP A 76 -29.63 17.14 20.07
CA TRP A 76 -29.90 16.52 18.76
C TRP A 76 -29.19 17.18 17.57
N GLY A 77 -28.91 18.49 17.65
CA GLY A 77 -28.12 19.20 16.64
C GLY A 77 -26.67 18.70 16.57
N ALA A 78 -26.01 18.58 17.73
CA ALA A 78 -24.65 18.04 17.81
C ALA A 78 -24.63 16.56 17.43
N PHE A 79 -25.59 15.78 17.93
CA PHE A 79 -25.76 14.37 17.58
C PHE A 79 -25.83 14.15 16.06
N ALA A 80 -26.66 14.95 15.37
CA ALA A 80 -26.83 14.84 13.92
C ALA A 80 -25.52 15.14 13.16
N VAL A 81 -24.78 16.16 13.59
CA VAL A 81 -23.47 16.50 13.00
C VAL A 81 -22.46 15.37 13.23
N ILE A 82 -22.33 14.87 14.46
CA ILE A 82 -21.40 13.77 14.79
C ILE A 82 -21.75 12.53 13.97
N THR A 83 -23.03 12.17 13.90
CA THR A 83 -23.52 11.01 13.13
C THR A 83 -23.19 11.13 11.64
N PHE A 84 -23.36 12.32 11.06
CA PHE A 84 -22.99 12.58 9.66
C PHE A 84 -21.50 12.36 9.40
N PHE A 85 -20.64 12.88 10.30
CA PHE A 85 -19.20 12.67 10.20
C PHE A 85 -18.82 11.21 10.41
N GLU A 86 -19.46 10.51 11.35
CA GLU A 86 -19.22 9.09 11.57
C GLU A 86 -19.54 8.27 10.32
N PHE A 87 -20.69 8.48 9.67
CA PHE A 87 -21.00 7.78 8.41
C PHE A 87 -19.94 8.01 7.33
N THR A 88 -19.47 9.26 7.21
CA THR A 88 -18.43 9.63 6.25
C THR A 88 -17.13 8.89 6.58
N TRP A 89 -16.71 8.92 7.83
CA TRP A 89 -15.45 8.31 8.29
C TRP A 89 -15.50 6.77 8.25
N TYR A 90 -16.63 6.19 8.66
CA TYR A 90 -16.91 4.78 8.64
C TYR A 90 -16.79 4.21 7.22
N SER A 91 -17.37 4.90 6.23
CA SER A 91 -17.23 4.51 4.83
C SER A 91 -15.76 4.49 4.39
N GLY A 92 -14.97 5.48 4.81
CA GLY A 92 -13.54 5.56 4.55
C GLY A 92 -12.77 4.37 5.13
N SER A 93 -13.16 3.86 6.30
CA SER A 93 -12.51 2.69 6.92
C SER A 93 -12.71 1.41 6.11
N ILE A 94 -13.89 1.22 5.50
CA ILE A 94 -14.19 0.09 4.61
C ILE A 94 -13.32 0.14 3.36
N TYR A 95 -13.31 1.28 2.67
CA TYR A 95 -12.48 1.48 1.48
C TYR A 95 -11.00 1.37 1.80
N GLY A 96 -10.57 1.81 2.98
CA GLY A 96 -9.20 1.69 3.45
C GLY A 96 -8.74 0.24 3.62
N GLY A 97 -9.62 -0.68 4.03
CA GLY A 97 -9.31 -2.11 4.04
C GLY A 97 -9.08 -2.70 2.64
N ILE A 98 -9.86 -2.24 1.65
CA ILE A 98 -9.71 -2.63 0.25
C ILE A 98 -8.39 -2.08 -0.32
N ASP A 99 -8.14 -0.78 -0.14
CA ASP A 99 -6.92 -0.13 -0.62
C ASP A 99 -5.67 -0.69 0.06
N GLY A 100 -5.72 -0.97 1.36
CA GLY A 100 -4.63 -1.61 2.09
C GLY A 100 -4.25 -2.97 1.50
N ALA A 101 -5.24 -3.80 1.12
CA ALA A 101 -4.98 -5.08 0.46
C ALA A 101 -4.35 -4.88 -0.94
N HIS A 102 -4.81 -3.90 -1.72
CA HIS A 102 -4.17 -3.57 -2.99
C HIS A 102 -2.74 -3.06 -2.81
N ARG A 103 -2.50 -2.18 -1.83
CA ARG A 103 -1.16 -1.66 -1.50
C ARG A 103 -0.23 -2.78 -1.05
N TYR A 104 -0.72 -3.73 -0.24
CA TYR A 104 0.05 -4.91 0.14
C TYR A 104 0.50 -5.72 -1.09
N ASN A 105 -0.42 -6.01 -2.02
CA ASN A 105 -0.11 -6.78 -3.23
C ASN A 105 0.86 -6.03 -4.16
N ARG A 106 0.65 -4.71 -4.35
CA ARG A 106 1.56 -3.87 -5.14
C ARG A 106 2.96 -3.85 -4.54
N ASN A 107 3.09 -3.65 -3.23
CA ASN A 107 4.39 -3.64 -2.55
C ASN A 107 5.12 -4.97 -2.70
N ARG A 108 4.41 -6.11 -2.64
CA ARG A 108 5.00 -7.43 -2.90
C ARG A 108 5.55 -7.54 -4.32
N LEU A 109 4.78 -7.09 -5.31
CA LEU A 109 5.19 -7.11 -6.70
C LEU A 109 6.39 -6.18 -6.95
N GLU A 110 6.34 -4.95 -6.46
CA GLU A 110 7.44 -3.98 -6.56
C GLU A 110 8.71 -4.50 -5.90
N THR A 111 8.62 -5.14 -4.73
CA THR A 111 9.77 -5.77 -4.07
C THR A 111 10.39 -6.86 -4.95
N ALA A 112 9.57 -7.68 -5.60
CA ALA A 112 10.05 -8.72 -6.51
C ALA A 112 10.71 -8.12 -7.76
N VAL A 113 10.07 -7.12 -8.37
CA VAL A 113 10.57 -6.40 -9.54
C VAL A 113 11.89 -5.69 -9.24
N ASN A 114 11.99 -4.99 -8.11
CA ASN A 114 13.22 -4.34 -7.66
C ASN A 114 14.34 -5.35 -7.40
N GLY A 115 14.02 -6.52 -6.84
CA GLY A 115 15.00 -7.59 -6.67
C GLY A 115 15.50 -8.20 -7.99
N ILE A 116 14.65 -8.24 -9.02
CA ILE A 116 15.02 -8.67 -10.38
C ILE A 116 15.89 -7.62 -11.07
N HIS A 117 15.55 -6.34 -10.94
CA HIS A 117 16.39 -5.26 -11.46
C HIS A 117 17.74 -5.17 -10.74
N GLY A 118 17.80 -5.50 -9.45
CA GLY A 118 19.05 -5.41 -8.69
C GLY A 118 19.73 -4.03 -8.85
N ALA A 119 21.05 -4.00 -8.96
CA ALA A 119 21.82 -2.79 -9.28
C ALA A 119 21.95 -2.52 -10.80
N SER A 120 21.13 -3.14 -11.66
CA SER A 120 21.20 -2.92 -13.11
C SER A 120 20.65 -1.54 -13.47
N GLY A 121 21.43 -0.50 -13.17
CA GLY A 121 21.29 0.82 -13.75
C GLY A 121 21.92 0.85 -15.14
N PHE A 122 21.39 1.71 -15.99
CA PHE A 122 22.09 2.10 -17.20
C PHE A 122 23.34 2.90 -16.79
N GLU A 123 24.50 2.26 -16.73
CA GLU A 123 25.76 2.99 -16.69
C GLU A 123 26.21 3.25 -18.13
N PRO A 124 26.22 4.51 -18.60
CA PRO A 124 26.81 4.82 -19.89
C PRO A 124 28.28 4.43 -19.86
N GLU A 125 28.71 3.60 -20.81
CA GLU A 125 30.10 3.21 -20.98
C GLU A 125 30.90 4.45 -21.41
N SER A 126 31.41 5.19 -20.41
CA SER A 126 32.08 6.48 -20.59
C SER A 126 33.29 6.39 -21.53
N THR A 127 33.87 5.21 -21.65
CA THR A 127 34.99 4.89 -22.54
C THR A 127 34.59 4.80 -24.03
N ARG A 128 33.30 4.66 -24.35
CA ARG A 128 32.78 4.62 -25.73
C ARG A 128 31.97 5.85 -26.14
N LEU A 129 31.86 6.85 -25.26
CA LEU A 129 31.14 8.09 -25.60
C LEU A 129 31.95 8.91 -26.63
N PRO A 130 31.38 9.25 -27.80
CA PRO A 130 32.06 10.14 -28.73
C PRO A 130 32.17 11.53 -28.10
N THR A 131 33.40 12.02 -27.94
CA THR A 131 33.66 13.38 -27.44
C THR A 131 33.25 14.40 -28.49
N VAL A 132 32.06 14.98 -28.35
CA VAL A 132 31.60 16.10 -29.18
C VAL A 132 32.15 17.40 -28.60
N SER A 133 33.15 18.00 -29.25
CA SER A 133 33.66 19.32 -28.90
C SER A 133 32.93 20.40 -29.70
N LEU A 134 32.13 21.23 -29.02
CA LEU A 134 31.52 22.42 -29.63
C LEU A 134 32.53 23.57 -29.61
N LYS A 135 32.88 24.09 -30.80
CA LYS A 135 33.63 25.35 -30.92
C LYS A 135 32.65 26.47 -31.23
N PHE A 136 32.59 27.47 -30.35
CA PHE A 136 31.90 28.72 -30.63
C PHE A 136 32.90 29.69 -31.27
N GLN A 137 32.54 30.21 -32.44
CA GLN A 137 33.22 31.34 -33.08
C GLN A 137 32.32 32.57 -32.92
N PHE A 138 32.89 33.65 -32.40
CA PHE A 138 32.25 34.97 -32.33
C PHE A 138 32.71 35.82 -33.51
#